data_AF-A0A833T4R3-F1
#
_entry.id   AF-A0A833T4R3-F1
#
_cell.length_a   1.000
_cell.length_b   1.000
_cell.length_c   1.000
_cell.angle_alpha   90.00
_cell.angle_beta   90.00
_cell.angle_gamma   90.00
#
_symmetry.space_group_name_H-M   'P 1'
#
loop_
_entity.id
_entity.type
_entity.pdbx_description
1 polymer ?
#
loop_
_entity_poly.entity_id
_entity_poly.type
_entity_poly.pdbx_seq_one_letter_code
_entity_poly.pdbx_strand_id
1 'polypeptide(L)'
;MVVLDDTQVETIYSDFASLLNTELELQEFLSFLPVLRGGLQTIAQGIFHPSISVKHNTVVLLKRLEQFPSTVSSMQRLNPFLLMSYQRIHDIVNPDKRD
;
A
#
# COMPACT_ATOMS: atom_id res chain seq x y z
N MET A 1 9.46 6.37 21.52
CA MET A 1 8.66 6.22 20.29
C MET A 1 9.51 6.80 19.17
N VAL A 2 9.93 5.99 18.20
CA VAL A 2 10.69 6.52 17.05
C VAL A 2 9.69 7.30 16.19
N VAL A 3 9.93 8.59 16.02
CA VAL A 3 9.17 9.42 15.08
C VAL A 3 9.99 9.48 13.81
N LEU A 4 9.45 8.89 12.75
CA LEU A 4 10.04 8.99 11.42
C LEU A 4 9.75 10.38 10.85
N ASP A 5 10.71 10.97 10.16
CA ASP A 5 10.46 12.15 9.34
C ASP A 5 9.81 11.78 8.00
N ASP A 6 9.28 12.78 7.30
CA ASP A 6 8.58 12.57 6.02
C ASP A 6 9.48 11.92 4.96
N THR A 7 10.78 12.22 4.96
CA THR A 7 11.74 11.67 3.99
C THR A 7 11.98 10.17 4.25
N GLN A 8 12.04 9.76 5.51
CA GLN A 8 12.14 8.36 5.89
C GLN A 8 10.87 7.59 5.50
N VAL A 9 9.70 8.17 5.74
CA VAL A 9 8.42 7.57 5.33
C VAL A 9 8.35 7.42 3.80
N GLU A 10 8.72 8.47 3.06
CA GLU A 10 8.79 8.42 1.59
C GLU A 10 9.72 7.31 1.09
N THR A 11 10.89 7.18 1.70
CA THR A 11 11.87 6.13 1.35
C THR A 11 11.29 4.74 1.58
N ILE A 12 10.68 4.51 2.75
CA ILE A 12 10.07 3.21 3.10
C ILE A 12 8.99 2.82 2.06
N TYR A 13 8.09 3.75 1.71
CA TYR A 13 7.05 3.45 0.74
C TYR A 13 7.60 3.26 -0.67
N SER A 14 8.62 4.04 -1.07
CA SER A 14 9.35 3.84 -2.33
C SER A 14 10.00 2.45 -2.40
N ASP A 15 10.61 1.99 -1.30
CA ASP A 15 11.24 0.67 -1.22
C ASP A 15 10.20 -0.44 -1.32
N PHE A 16 9.05 -0.33 -0.65
CA PHE A 16 7.95 -1.29 -0.83
C PHE A 16 7.49 -1.38 -2.28
N ALA A 17 7.35 -0.24 -2.96
CA ALA A 17 6.91 -0.21 -4.34
C ALA A 17 7.97 -0.73 -5.33
N SER A 18 9.26 -0.54 -5.05
CA SER A 18 10.35 -0.90 -5.96
C SER A 18 10.96 -2.29 -5.74
N LEU A 19 10.94 -2.80 -4.51
CA LEU A 19 11.62 -4.04 -4.15
C LEU A 19 10.68 -5.27 -4.12
N LEU A 20 9.40 -5.09 -3.81
CA LEU A 20 8.45 -6.20 -3.69
C LEU A 20 7.77 -6.48 -5.03
N ASN A 21 8.39 -7.26 -5.92
CA ASN A 21 7.95 -7.43 -7.30
C ASN A 21 7.29 -8.79 -7.58
N THR A 22 7.59 -9.80 -6.77
CA THR A 22 7.11 -11.17 -6.96
C THR A 22 6.05 -11.55 -5.93
N GLU A 23 5.25 -12.58 -6.25
CA GLU A 23 4.26 -13.12 -5.32
C GLU A 23 4.89 -13.57 -4.00
N LEU A 24 6.07 -14.20 -4.06
CA LEU A 24 6.78 -14.69 -2.87
C LEU A 24 7.26 -13.54 -1.97
N GLU A 25 7.85 -12.49 -2.54
CA GLU A 25 8.27 -11.30 -1.78
C GLU A 25 7.06 -10.62 -1.11
N LEU A 26 5.92 -10.57 -1.79
CA LEU A 26 4.70 -9.99 -1.24
C LEU A 26 4.10 -10.85 -0.12
N GLN A 27 4.14 -12.17 -0.25
CA GLN A 27 3.73 -13.09 0.81
C GLN A 27 4.64 -12.94 2.04
N GLU A 28 5.95 -12.90 1.83
CA GLU A 28 6.93 -12.71 2.90
C GLU A 28 6.70 -11.34 3.58
N PHE A 29 6.52 -10.27 2.81
CA PHE A 29 6.15 -8.96 3.33
C PHE A 29 4.90 -9.00 4.21
N LEU A 30 3.82 -9.65 3.73
CA LEU A 30 2.59 -9.81 4.50
C LEU A 30 2.79 -10.62 5.78
N SER A 31 3.75 -11.55 5.82
CA SER A 31 4.07 -12.34 7.02
C SER A 31 4.61 -11.47 8.17
N PHE A 32 5.23 -10.32 7.85
CA PHE A 32 5.67 -9.33 8.83
C PHE A 32 4.55 -8.41 9.33
N LEU A 33 3.33 -8.54 8.80
CA LEU A 33 2.18 -7.70 9.13
C LEU A 33 1.11 -8.51 9.88
N PRO A 34 1.29 -8.80 11.19
CA PRO A 34 0.32 -9.57 11.94
C PRO A 34 -1.00 -8.83 12.05
N VAL A 35 -2.11 -9.55 11.80
CA VAL A 35 -3.48 -8.99 11.81
C VAL A 35 -3.83 -8.34 13.15
N LEU A 36 -3.38 -8.91 14.27
CA LEU A 36 -3.57 -8.36 15.62
C LEU A 36 -2.92 -6.98 15.82
N ARG A 37 -2.00 -6.58 14.93
CA ARG A 37 -1.36 -5.25 14.92
C ARG A 37 -1.77 -4.41 13.70
N GLY A 38 -2.96 -4.67 13.16
CA GLY A 38 -3.52 -3.95 12.02
C GLY A 38 -3.20 -4.58 10.65
N GLY A 39 -2.23 -5.48 10.56
CA GLY A 39 -1.89 -6.15 9.30
C GLY A 39 -1.64 -5.16 8.14
N LEU A 40 -2.17 -5.46 6.96
CA LEU A 40 -2.02 -4.60 5.77
C LEU A 40 -2.62 -3.20 5.96
N GLN A 41 -3.62 -3.03 6.84
CA GLN A 41 -4.24 -1.73 7.08
C GLN A 41 -3.22 -0.69 7.56
N THR A 42 -2.22 -1.08 8.32
CA THR A 42 -1.15 -0.18 8.79
C THR A 42 -0.38 0.44 7.63
N ILE A 43 -0.13 -0.33 6.57
CA ILE A 43 0.56 0.14 5.37
C ILE A 43 -0.39 0.91 4.45
N ALA A 44 -1.64 0.44 4.31
CA ALA A 44 -2.65 1.08 3.47
C ALA A 44 -3.00 2.51 3.91
N GLN A 45 -2.76 2.87 5.18
CA GLN A 45 -2.93 4.25 5.66
C GLN A 45 -2.06 5.29 4.94
N GLY A 46 -1.00 4.87 4.23
CA GLY A 46 -0.19 5.74 3.37
C GLY A 46 -0.99 6.51 2.31
N ILE A 47 -2.20 6.02 1.96
CA ILE A 47 -3.15 6.73 1.08
C ILE A 47 -3.54 8.12 1.63
N PHE A 48 -3.51 8.30 2.96
CA PHE A 48 -3.87 9.56 3.62
C PHE A 48 -2.68 10.44 3.96
N HIS A 49 -1.46 10.00 3.68
CA HIS A 49 -0.25 10.76 3.96
C HIS A 49 -0.22 12.08 3.14
N PRO A 50 0.29 13.22 3.66
CA PRO A 50 0.33 14.46 2.90
C PRO A 50 1.16 14.39 1.60
N SER A 51 2.26 13.62 1.61
CA SER A 51 3.11 13.43 0.43
C SER A 51 2.43 12.63 -0.68
N ILE A 52 2.43 13.19 -1.90
CA ILE A 52 1.94 12.52 -3.11
C ILE A 52 2.77 11.27 -3.42
N SER A 53 4.08 11.30 -3.14
CA SER A 53 4.97 10.14 -3.35
C SER A 53 4.52 8.94 -2.52
N VAL A 54 4.24 9.16 -1.23
CA VAL A 54 3.73 8.10 -0.34
C VAL A 54 2.40 7.55 -0.84
N LYS A 55 1.46 8.42 -1.25
CA LYS A 55 0.16 7.98 -1.80
C LYS A 55 0.34 7.12 -3.05
N HIS A 56 1.17 7.58 -4.00
CA HIS A 56 1.43 6.88 -5.24
C HIS A 56 2.04 5.49 -4.98
N ASN A 57 3.10 5.44 -4.17
CA ASN A 57 3.78 4.19 -3.85
C ASN A 57 2.89 3.22 -3.05
N THR A 58 2.01 3.74 -2.18
CA THR A 58 0.99 2.93 -1.52
C THR A 58 0.04 2.29 -2.55
N VAL A 59 -0.44 3.07 -3.52
CA VAL A 59 -1.31 2.56 -4.59
C VAL A 59 -0.60 1.49 -5.41
N VAL A 60 0.68 1.70 -5.77
CA VAL A 60 1.48 0.73 -6.53
C VAL A 60 1.59 -0.60 -5.78
N LEU A 61 1.94 -0.56 -4.48
CA LEU A 61 2.03 -1.76 -3.66
C LEU A 61 0.69 -2.50 -3.56
N LEU A 62 -0.39 -1.77 -3.25
CA LEU A 62 -1.74 -2.35 -3.13
C LEU A 62 -2.22 -2.95 -4.44
N LYS A 63 -1.96 -2.29 -5.58
CA LYS A 63 -2.28 -2.83 -6.91
C LYS A 63 -1.54 -4.14 -7.18
N ARG A 64 -0.27 -4.23 -6.77
CA ARG A 64 0.52 -5.45 -6.95
C ARG A 64 0.00 -6.59 -6.08
N LEU A 65 -0.42 -6.31 -4.84
CA LEU A 65 -1.06 -7.29 -3.96
C LEU A 65 -2.40 -7.81 -4.52
N GLU A 66 -3.11 -7.03 -5.36
CA GLU A 66 -4.33 -7.47 -6.05
C GLU A 66 -4.05 -8.43 -7.22
N GLN A 67 -2.83 -8.45 -7.76
CA GLN A 67 -2.50 -9.23 -8.97
C GLN A 67 -2.34 -10.73 -8.70
N PHE A 68 -2.02 -11.13 -7.47
CA PHE A 68 -1.71 -12.51 -7.14
C PHE A 68 -2.80 -13.17 -6.28
N PRO A 69 -3.23 -14.41 -6.61
CA PRO A 69 -4.25 -15.12 -5.84
C PRO A 69 -3.92 -15.33 -4.37
N SER A 70 -2.64 -15.50 -4.03
CA SER A 70 -2.26 -15.73 -2.64
C SER A 70 -2.27 -14.46 -1.78
N THR A 71 -2.12 -13.28 -2.39
CA THR A 71 -2.03 -12.01 -1.67
C THR A 71 -3.34 -11.22 -1.68
N VAL A 72 -4.21 -11.45 -2.67
CA VAL A 72 -5.47 -10.70 -2.85
C VAL A 72 -6.42 -10.81 -1.64
N SER A 73 -6.40 -11.93 -0.91
CA SER A 73 -7.18 -12.09 0.33
C SER A 73 -6.83 -11.05 1.40
N SER A 74 -5.60 -10.50 1.35
CA SER A 74 -5.15 -9.45 2.26
C SER A 74 -5.79 -8.10 1.98
N MET A 75 -6.10 -7.82 0.71
CA MET A 75 -6.85 -6.64 0.29
C MET A 75 -8.28 -6.67 0.80
N GLN A 76 -8.90 -7.85 0.82
CA GLN A 76 -10.27 -8.04 1.32
C GLN A 76 -10.40 -7.81 2.84
N ARG A 77 -9.28 -7.84 3.58
CA ARG A 77 -9.25 -7.52 5.01
C ARG A 77 -9.19 -6.02 5.31
N LEU A 78 -8.99 -5.19 4.28
CA LEU A 78 -9.07 -3.74 4.44
C LEU A 78 -10.52 -3.32 4.71
N ASN A 79 -10.71 -2.36 5.59
CA ASN A 79 -12.05 -1.84 5.86
C ASN A 79 -12.62 -1.12 4.61
N PRO A 80 -13.96 -1.03 4.48
CA PRO A 80 -14.60 -0.43 3.32
C PRO A 80 -14.16 1.02 3.03
N PHE A 81 -13.89 1.81 4.07
CA PHE A 81 -13.45 3.20 3.93
C PHE A 81 -12.07 3.30 3.26
N LEU A 82 -11.13 2.43 3.64
CA LEU A 82 -9.81 2.34 3.00
C LEU A 82 -9.92 1.87 1.56
N LEU A 83 -10.76 0.87 1.28
CA LEU A 83 -10.97 0.38 -0.08
C LEU A 83 -11.53 1.47 -1.00
N MET A 84 -12.53 2.23 -0.54
CA MET A 84 -13.10 3.36 -1.30
C MET A 84 -12.06 4.48 -1.51
N SER A 85 -11.25 4.77 -0.48
CA SER A 85 -10.22 5.80 -0.56
C SER A 85 -9.10 5.41 -1.51
N TYR A 86 -8.68 4.15 -1.48
CA TYR A 86 -7.72 3.56 -2.40
C TYR A 86 -8.19 3.69 -3.86
N GLN A 87 -9.44 3.32 -4.15
CA GLN A 87 -10.02 3.45 -5.49
C GLN A 87 -9.97 4.91 -5.98
N ARG A 88 -10.41 5.87 -5.14
CA ARG A 88 -10.36 7.29 -5.49
C ARG A 88 -8.94 7.81 -5.72
N ILE A 89 -8.00 7.43 -4.86
CA ILE A 89 -6.63 7.96 -4.91
C ILE A 89 -5.85 7.35 -6.06
N HIS A 90 -6.11 6.08 -6.40
CA HIS A 90 -5.61 5.46 -7.62
C HIS A 90 -5.90 6.33 -8.86
N ASP A 91 -7.12 6.88 -8.97
CA ASP A 91 -7.52 7.70 -10.11
C ASP A 91 -6.96 9.13 -10.08
N ILE A 92 -6.47 9.57 -8.91
CA ILE A 92 -5.82 10.88 -8.74
C ILE A 92 -4.34 10.79 -9.09
N VAL A 93 -3.67 9.70 -8.69
CA VAL A 93 -2.23 9.51 -8.93
C VAL A 93 -1.92 8.92 -10.31
N ASN A 94 -2.92 8.37 -11.01
CA ASN A 94 -2.83 7.93 -12.42
C ASN A 94 -3.82 8.71 -13.29
N PRO A 95 -3.56 9.99 -13.61
CA PRO A 95 -4.49 10.83 -14.37
C PRO A 95 -4.68 10.37 -15.83
N ASP A 96 -3.73 9.64 -16.40
CA ASP A 96 -3.72 9.20 -17.81
C ASP A 96 -4.75 8.12 -18.18
N LYS A 97 -5.63 7.71 -17.25
CA LYS A 97 -6.71 6.75 -17.49
C LYS A 97 -8.12 7.37 -17.51
N ARG A 98 -8.21 8.70 -17.52
CA ARG A 98 -9.50 9.42 -17.67
C ARG A 98 -9.76 9.71 -19.14
N ASP A 99 -10.27 8.69 -19.85
CA ASP A 99 -10.96 8.86 -21.12
C ASP A 99 -12.40 9.34 -20.90
#